data_AF-A0A8J2XD46-F1
#
_entry.id   AF-A0A8J2XD46-F1
#
_cell.length_a   1.000
_cell.length_b   1.000
_cell.length_c   1.000
_cell.angle_alpha   90.00
_cell.angle_beta   90.00
_cell.angle_gamma   90.00
#
_symmetry.space_group_name_H-M   'P 1'
#
loop_
_entity.id
_entity.type
_entity.pdbx_description
1 polymer ?
#
loop_
_entity_poly.entity_id
_entity_poly.type
_entity_poly.pdbx_seq_one_letter_code
_entity_poly.pdbx_strand_id
1 'polypeptide(L)' 'MIYTSKNDTDTTIYKVIIKVDEETDMLDFSIWPAHRTNPTGWKDIKKTGTKQECIDYAVKARSRRKSA' A
#
# COMPACT_ATOMS: atom_id res chain seq x y z
N MET A 1 -20.66 10.02 -18.70
CA MET A 1 -19.81 10.18 -17.50
C MET A 1 -20.50 9.53 -16.33
N ILE A 2 -20.07 8.33 -15.94
CA ILE A 2 -20.37 7.76 -14.62
C ILE A 2 -19.36 6.64 -14.42
N TYR A 3 -18.21 6.94 -13.81
CA TYR A 3 -17.53 5.91 -13.05
C TYR A 3 -18.21 5.94 -11.70
N THR A 4 -19.25 5.11 -11.58
CA THR A 4 -20.04 4.92 -10.38
C THR A 4 -19.09 4.74 -9.22
N SER A 5 -19.13 5.67 -8.28
CA SER A 5 -18.48 5.59 -6.98
C SER A 5 -18.92 4.30 -6.32
N LYS A 6 -18.18 3.22 -6.52
CA LYS A 6 -18.31 2.01 -5.72
C LYS A 6 -17.60 2.32 -4.41
N ASN A 7 -18.31 3.06 -3.55
CA ASN A 7 -18.07 3.07 -2.13
C ASN A 7 -18.53 1.72 -1.56
N ASP A 8 -18.02 0.64 -2.16
CA ASP A 8 -18.26 -0.71 -1.69
C ASP A 8 -17.56 -0.77 -0.34
N THR A 9 -18.31 -1.13 0.67
CA THR A 9 -17.81 -1.68 1.92
C THR A 9 -16.96 -2.91 1.59
N ASP A 10 -15.79 -2.70 1.02
CA ASP A 10 -14.76 -3.70 0.77
C ASP A 10 -14.23 -4.04 2.15
N THR A 11 -14.98 -4.90 2.86
CA THR A 11 -14.61 -5.50 4.15
C THR A 11 -13.36 -6.36 4.03
N THR A 12 -12.86 -6.54 2.81
CA THR A 12 -11.53 -7.07 2.55
C THR A 12 -10.49 -6.20 3.25
N ILE A 13 -9.85 -6.81 4.25
CA ILE A 13 -8.70 -6.19 4.89
C ILE A 13 -7.52 -6.27 3.93
N TYR A 14 -6.92 -5.12 3.66
CA TYR A 14 -5.66 -5.01 2.93
C TYR A 14 -4.53 -4.78 3.92
N LYS A 15 -3.33 -5.12 3.52
CA LYS A 15 -2.07 -4.79 4.18
C LYS A 15 -1.19 -3.98 3.25
N VAL A 16 -0.40 -3.08 3.82
CA VAL A 16 0.64 -2.37 3.10
C VAL A 16 1.89 -3.25 3.10
N ILE A 17 2.40 -3.52 1.91
CA ILE A 17 3.67 -4.18 1.68
C ILE A 17 4.63 -3.19 1.05
N ILE A 18 5.91 -3.35 1.37
CA ILE A 18 7.00 -2.57 0.81
C ILE A 18 7.97 -3.46 0.05
N LYS A 19 8.48 -2.95 -1.05
CA LYS A 19 9.66 -3.48 -1.71
C LYS A 19 10.78 -2.46 -1.50
N VAL A 20 11.91 -2.93 -1.00
CA VAL A 20 13.13 -2.13 -0.95
C VAL A 20 13.91 -2.42 -2.23
N ASP A 21 14.20 -1.38 -2.98
CA ASP A 21 15.15 -1.43 -4.07
C ASP A 21 16.54 -1.18 -3.49
N GLU A 22 17.34 -2.25 -3.41
CA GLU A 22 18.68 -2.22 -2.79
C GLU A 22 19.67 -1.35 -3.59
N GLU A 23 19.43 -1.13 -4.88
CA GLU A 23 20.31 -0.34 -5.74
C GLU A 23 20.08 1.17 -5.55
N THR A 24 18.85 1.59 -5.29
CA THR A 24 18.46 3.00 -5.26
C THR A 24 18.02 3.50 -3.89
N ASP A 25 18.08 2.64 -2.85
CA ASP A 25 17.48 2.86 -1.52
C ASP A 25 16.01 3.33 -1.62
N MET A 26 15.32 2.90 -2.67
CA MET A 26 13.93 3.29 -2.93
C MET A 26 12.95 2.31 -2.30
N LEU A 27 11.90 2.87 -1.68
CA LEU A 27 10.82 2.11 -1.07
C LEU A 27 9.58 2.22 -1.94
N ASP A 28 9.19 1.11 -2.53
CA ASP A 28 7.92 0.99 -3.23
C ASP A 28 6.83 0.48 -2.32
N PHE A 29 5.82 1.30 -2.09
CA PHE A 29 4.64 0.95 -1.32
C PHE A 29 3.57 0.37 -2.25
N SER A 30 3.01 -0.77 -1.87
CA SER A 30 1.87 -1.39 -2.55
C SER A 30 0.87 -1.94 -1.53
N ILE A 31 -0.40 -2.04 -1.93
CA ILE A 31 -1.45 -2.65 -1.12
C ILE A 31 -1.65 -4.10 -1.57
N TRP A 32 -1.74 -5.01 -0.60
CA TRP A 32 -1.92 -6.44 -0.84
C TRP A 32 -3.05 -6.99 0.02
N PRO A 33 -3.86 -7.95 -0.44
CA PRO A 33 -4.90 -8.52 0.39
C PRO A 33 -4.30 -9.20 1.63
N ALA A 34 -4.79 -8.89 2.84
CA ALA A 34 -4.22 -9.40 4.08
C ALA A 34 -4.32 -10.93 4.20
N HIS A 35 -5.36 -11.52 3.60
CA HIS A 35 -5.60 -12.95 3.54
C HIS A 35 -4.66 -13.71 2.57
N ARG A 36 -3.85 -13.02 1.77
CA ARG A 36 -2.88 -13.64 0.85
C ARG A 36 -1.46 -13.61 1.41
N THR A 37 -0.69 -14.64 1.11
CA THR A 37 0.76 -14.68 1.36
C THR A 37 1.46 -13.58 0.57
N ASN A 38 2.51 -12.99 1.14
CA ASN A 38 3.28 -11.93 0.48
C ASN A 38 4.08 -12.52 -0.69
N PRO A 39 4.19 -11.80 -1.82
CA PRO A 39 5.09 -12.19 -2.90
C PRO A 39 6.57 -12.09 -2.48
N THR A 40 7.43 -12.88 -3.11
CA THR A 40 8.88 -12.89 -2.87
C THR A 40 9.49 -11.50 -3.09
N GLY A 41 10.32 -11.05 -2.15
CA GLY A 41 10.96 -9.73 -2.20
C GLY A 41 10.10 -8.58 -1.63
N TRP A 42 8.87 -8.85 -1.20
CA TRP A 42 8.01 -7.88 -0.53
C TRP A 42 7.92 -8.16 0.97
N LYS A 43 7.99 -7.12 1.79
CA LYS A 43 7.87 -7.19 3.25
C LYS A 43 6.61 -6.48 3.70
N ASP A 44 5.84 -7.07 4.62
CA ASP A 44 4.74 -6.34 5.24
C ASP A 44 5.28 -5.41 6.34
N ILE A 45 4.64 -4.24 6.47
CA ILE A 45 5.00 -3.26 7.50
C ILE A 45 4.00 -3.24 8.66
N LYS A 46 3.27 -4.34 8.87
CA LYS A 46 2.21 -4.47 9.89
C LYS A 46 1.14 -3.36 9.84
N LYS A 47 0.96 -2.71 8.68
CA LYS A 47 -0.16 -1.80 8.44
C LYS A 47 -1.23 -2.52 7.65
N THR A 48 -2.38 -2.69 8.28
CA THR A 48 -3.57 -3.32 7.72
C THR A 48 -4.77 -2.43 7.98
N GLY A 49 -5.70 -2.40 7.04
CA GLY A 49 -6.92 -1.61 7.17
C GLY A 49 -7.75 -1.67 5.92
N THR A 50 -8.63 -0.69 5.77
CA THR A 50 -9.39 -0.53 4.53
C THR A 50 -8.46 -0.17 3.38
N LYS A 51 -8.93 -0.42 2.15
CA LYS A 51 -8.21 -0.05 0.92
C LYS A 51 -7.80 1.42 0.94
N GLN A 52 -8.71 2.30 1.36
CA GLN A 52 -8.48 3.75 1.37
C GLN A 52 -7.41 4.14 2.40
N GLU A 53 -7.46 3.61 3.61
CA GLU A 53 -6.43 3.87 4.64
C GLU A 53 -5.05 3.40 4.19
N CYS A 54 -4.97 2.23 3.55
CA CYS A 54 -3.70 1.69 3.05
C CYS A 54 -3.13 2.54 1.90
N ILE A 55 -3.99 3.02 0.98
CA ILE A 55 -3.59 3.91 -0.12
C ILE A 55 -3.13 5.27 0.42
N ASP A 56 -3.89 5.88 1.33
CA ASP A 56 -3.53 7.17 1.94
C ASP A 56 -2.19 7.09 2.66
N TYR A 57 -1.95 6.01 3.41
CA TYR A 57 -0.65 5.76 4.03
C TYR A 57 0.48 5.68 2.99
N ALA A 58 0.31 4.90 1.92
CA ALA A 58 1.33 4.72 0.88
C ALA A 58 1.68 6.04 0.18
N VAL A 59 0.68 6.89 -0.10
CA VAL A 59 0.88 8.21 -0.71
C VAL A 59 1.61 9.15 0.26
N LYS A 60 1.17 9.23 1.52
CA LYS A 60 1.83 10.06 2.54
C LYS A 60 3.28 9.65 2.77
N ALA A 61 3.57 8.35 2.76
CA ALA A 61 4.92 7.83 2.95
C ALA A 61 5.87 8.25 1.81
N ARG A 62 5.39 8.24 0.56
CA ARG A 62 6.17 8.72 -0.60
C ARG A 62 6.43 10.22 -0.58
N SER A 63 5.46 11.03 -0.12
CA SER A 63 5.60 12.49 -0.08
C SER A 63 6.69 13.00 0.89
N ARG A 64 7.14 12.19 1.85
CA ARG A 64 8.21 12.58 2.80
C ARG A 64 9.62 12.57 2.23
N ARG A 65 9.83 12.06 1.00
CA ARG A 65 11.16 12.02 0.37
C ARG A 65 11.54 13.25 -0.47
N LYS A 66 10.70 14.30 -0.50
CA LYS A 66 11.07 15.61 -1.09
C LYS A 66 11.48 16.59 0.00
N SER A 67 12.66 16.40 0.58
CA SER A 67 13.38 17.44 1.33
C SER A 67 14.86 17.10 1.32
N ALA A 68 15.50 17.42 0.20
CA ALA A 68 16.91 17.77 0.06
C ALA A 68 17.07 18.49 -1.29
#